data_AF-A0A5J4TB41-F1
#
_entry.id   AF-A0A5J4TB41-F1
#
_cell.length_a   1.000
_cell.length_b   1.000
_cell.length_c   1.000
_cell.angle_alpha   90.00
_cell.angle_beta   90.00
_cell.angle_gamma   90.00
#
_symmetry.space_group_name_H-M   'P 1'
#
loop_
_entity.id
_entity.type
_entity.pdbx_description
1 polymer ?
#
loop_
_entity_poly.entity_id
_entity_poly.type
_entity_poly.pdbx_seq_one_letter_code
_entity_poly.pdbx_strand_id
1 'polypeptide(L)'
;MNFPTDIWALGVIVIEGLTGKHPFEGLTQDETIFNITNGIMLEIPDYVPKQLKDMLLRMVHVDPTRRPSAQDLLDSEIMKMQSGKEEDEEKEIHLEKLRSILESVIQDLRLPYIGTRHQKDQIQQKQEGSCRRLIKKLRNKEDDEGRRLTVQIGVVDALLHIFASRSLESITPTYTNAFHCLTVPCSNEIRQQIYLKNPYQALIRLLDHSDEDIVSDAIGSIYNIQLCGFSTTLSTEQHPHYEEIAVNEGIEKIFNLFQRNVSKTSKDCASICLGHLFRCREITNELMRREIIFHLITLLTDVDIWIKNTSKNALNSLSRNKSIRQFKQ
;
A
#
# COMPACT_ATOMS: atom_id res chain seq x y z
N MET A 1 -14.81 26.37 -35.94
CA MET A 1 -13.86 25.25 -36.11
C MET A 1 -14.60 24.14 -36.83
N ASN A 2 -14.09 23.70 -37.99
CA ASN A 2 -14.76 22.68 -38.80
C ASN A 2 -14.33 21.28 -38.34
N PHE A 3 -14.81 20.86 -37.17
CA PHE A 3 -14.44 19.58 -36.55
C PHE A 3 -14.56 18.35 -37.50
N PRO A 4 -15.56 18.25 -38.41
CA PRO A 4 -15.63 17.13 -39.36
C PRO A 4 -14.54 17.12 -40.45
N THR A 5 -13.92 18.28 -40.74
CA THR A 5 -12.81 18.38 -41.70
C THR A 5 -11.53 17.80 -41.08
N ASP A 6 -11.27 18.06 -39.80
CA ASP A 6 -10.11 17.52 -39.08
C ASP A 6 -10.20 15.99 -38.94
N ILE A 7 -11.39 15.45 -38.68
CA ILE A 7 -11.63 14.00 -38.65
C ILE A 7 -11.34 13.34 -40.01
N TRP A 8 -11.74 13.99 -41.11
CA TRP A 8 -11.44 13.50 -42.46
C TRP A 8 -9.94 13.51 -42.74
N ALA A 9 -9.27 14.62 -42.42
CA ALA A 9 -7.82 14.74 -42.60
C ALA A 9 -7.04 13.70 -41.79
N LEU A 10 -7.44 13.47 -40.53
CA LEU A 10 -6.86 12.40 -39.71
C LEU A 10 -7.07 11.01 -40.33
N GLY A 11 -8.28 10.73 -40.83
CA GLY A 11 -8.57 9.47 -41.52
C GLY A 11 -7.67 9.24 -42.73
N VAL A 12 -7.45 10.28 -43.54
CA VAL A 12 -6.52 10.25 -44.68
C VAL A 12 -5.09 9.95 -44.21
N ILE A 13 -4.58 10.67 -43.21
CA ILE A 13 -3.23 10.48 -42.66
C ILE A 13 -3.04 9.04 -42.16
N VAL A 14 -4.02 8.48 -41.47
CA VAL A 14 -3.92 7.11 -40.94
C VAL A 14 -3.95 6.08 -42.07
N ILE A 15 -4.83 6.23 -43.07
CA ILE A 15 -4.87 5.32 -44.23
C ILE A 15 -3.56 5.40 -45.02
N GLU A 16 -3.04 6.61 -45.24
CA GLU A 16 -1.76 6.82 -45.92
C GLU A 16 -0.60 6.21 -45.14
N GLY A 17 -0.55 6.39 -43.81
CA GLY A 17 0.45 5.75 -42.95
C GLY A 17 0.39 4.22 -42.96
N LEU A 18 -0.80 3.63 -43.10
CA LEU A 18 -0.97 2.18 -43.18
C LEU A 18 -0.61 1.58 -44.55
N THR A 19 -0.80 2.34 -45.63
CA THR A 19 -0.68 1.83 -47.02
C THR A 19 0.55 2.36 -47.76
N GLY A 20 1.19 3.41 -47.23
CA GLY A 20 2.26 4.14 -47.88
C GLY A 20 1.84 4.93 -49.13
N LYS A 21 0.53 5.05 -49.39
CA LYS A 21 -0.04 5.75 -50.56
C LYS A 21 -1.19 6.64 -50.15
N HIS A 22 -1.31 7.80 -50.77
CA HIS A 22 -2.41 8.70 -50.48
C HIS A 22 -3.74 8.10 -51.01
N PRO A 23 -4.80 7.96 -50.18
CA PRO A 23 -5.98 7.16 -50.52
C PRO A 23 -6.76 7.64 -51.75
N PHE A 24 -6.75 8.94 -52.04
CA PHE A 24 -7.51 9.56 -53.14
C PHE A 24 -6.63 10.06 -54.30
N GLU A 25 -5.33 9.73 -54.31
CA GLU A 25 -4.40 10.23 -55.33
C GLU A 25 -4.82 9.82 -56.74
N GLY A 26 -4.94 10.81 -57.62
CA GLY A 26 -5.11 10.64 -59.07
C GLY A 26 -3.85 11.04 -59.83
N LEU A 27 -3.79 10.73 -61.13
CA LEU A 27 -2.68 11.11 -62.02
C LEU A 27 -2.58 12.63 -62.21
N THR A 28 -3.67 13.35 -61.98
CA THR A 28 -3.74 14.81 -62.02
C THR A 28 -4.40 15.37 -60.77
N GLN A 29 -4.24 16.68 -60.54
CA GLN A 29 -4.92 17.38 -59.45
C GLN A 29 -6.44 17.33 -59.60
N ASP A 30 -6.96 17.47 -60.81
CA ASP A 30 -8.40 17.38 -61.09
C ASP A 30 -8.95 15.99 -60.81
N GLU A 31 -8.19 14.94 -61.14
CA GLU A 31 -8.55 13.57 -60.81
C GLU A 31 -8.54 13.31 -59.30
N THR A 32 -7.56 13.85 -58.59
CA THR A 32 -7.50 13.77 -57.11
C THR A 32 -8.70 14.47 -56.47
N ILE A 33 -9.05 15.66 -56.96
CA ILE A 33 -10.25 16.38 -56.51
C ILE A 33 -11.51 15.57 -56.83
N PHE A 34 -11.61 15.02 -58.04
CA PHE A 34 -12.73 14.18 -58.44
C PHE A 34 -12.87 12.95 -57.52
N ASN A 35 -11.76 12.29 -57.20
CA ASN A 35 -11.72 11.13 -56.30
C ASN A 35 -12.20 11.50 -54.88
N ILE A 36 -11.70 12.60 -54.31
CA ILE A 36 -12.15 13.10 -53.00
C ILE A 36 -13.65 13.42 -53.01
N THR A 37 -14.12 14.10 -54.06
CA THR A 37 -15.51 14.57 -54.14
C THR A 37 -16.51 13.42 -54.31
N ASN A 38 -16.09 12.34 -54.98
CA ASN A 38 -16.92 11.16 -55.22
C ASN A 38 -16.67 10.00 -54.24
N GLY A 39 -15.72 10.13 -53.31
CA GLY A 39 -15.36 9.07 -52.38
C GLY A 39 -14.66 7.87 -53.03
N ILE A 40 -14.00 8.08 -54.17
CA ILE A 40 -13.26 7.03 -54.89
C ILE A 40 -11.87 6.96 -54.28
N MET A 41 -11.58 5.90 -53.52
CA MET A 41 -10.27 5.69 -52.89
C MET A 41 -9.72 4.30 -53.17
N LEU A 42 -8.41 4.17 -53.00
CA LEU A 42 -7.72 2.88 -52.95
C LEU A 42 -8.35 1.99 -51.86
N GLU A 43 -8.51 0.71 -52.15
CA GLU A 43 -8.99 -0.25 -51.15
C GLU A 43 -8.00 -0.37 -50.00
N ILE A 44 -8.54 -0.31 -48.77
CA ILE A 44 -7.77 -0.61 -47.57
C ILE A 44 -7.45 -2.12 -47.58
N PRO A 45 -6.17 -2.53 -47.55
CA PRO A 45 -5.77 -3.93 -47.63
C PRO A 45 -6.33 -4.81 -46.52
N ASP A 46 -6.44 -6.12 -46.78
CA ASP A 46 -7.03 -7.09 -45.85
C ASP A 46 -6.19 -7.38 -44.60
N TYR A 47 -4.90 -6.97 -44.58
CA TYR A 47 -4.10 -7.03 -43.36
C TYR A 47 -4.55 -6.02 -42.29
N VAL A 48 -5.31 -4.98 -42.69
CA VAL A 48 -5.85 -4.01 -41.74
C VAL A 48 -7.04 -4.62 -41.02
N PRO A 49 -7.05 -4.66 -39.68
CA PRO A 49 -8.16 -5.24 -38.92
C PRO A 49 -9.50 -4.61 -39.31
N LYS A 50 -10.53 -5.44 -39.49
CA LYS A 50 -11.87 -5.01 -39.94
C LYS A 50 -12.42 -3.83 -39.14
N GLN A 51 -12.29 -3.85 -37.82
CA GLN A 51 -12.77 -2.76 -36.95
C GLN A 51 -12.08 -1.42 -37.24
N LEU A 52 -10.77 -1.44 -37.50
CA LEU A 52 -10.01 -0.25 -37.89
C LEU A 52 -10.41 0.21 -39.30
N LYS A 53 -10.54 -0.72 -40.25
CA LYS A 53 -11.01 -0.44 -41.61
C LYS A 53 -12.38 0.25 -41.61
N ASP A 54 -13.34 -0.30 -40.86
CA ASP A 54 -14.70 0.27 -40.73
C ASP A 54 -14.69 1.65 -40.06
N MET A 55 -13.81 1.87 -39.07
CA MET A 55 -13.63 3.17 -38.45
C MET A 55 -13.06 4.21 -39.43
N LEU A 56 -12.00 3.86 -40.16
CA LEU A 56 -11.35 4.74 -41.14
C LEU A 56 -12.30 5.13 -42.28
N LEU A 57 -13.08 4.17 -42.80
CA LEU A 57 -14.09 4.44 -43.83
C LEU A 57 -15.15 5.44 -43.36
N ARG A 58 -15.55 5.40 -42.07
CA ARG A 58 -16.47 6.41 -41.50
C ARG A 58 -15.81 7.79 -41.36
N MET A 59 -14.52 7.85 -41.03
CA MET A 59 -13.78 9.11 -40.91
C MET A 59 -13.66 9.83 -42.26
N VAL A 60 -13.39 9.09 -43.34
CA VAL A 60 -13.21 9.66 -44.69
C VAL A 60 -14.51 9.74 -45.53
N HIS A 61 -15.67 9.61 -44.90
CA HIS A 61 -16.96 9.65 -45.60
C HIS A 61 -17.19 11.00 -46.31
N VAL A 62 -17.73 10.96 -47.54
CA VAL A 62 -17.97 12.17 -48.38
C VAL A 62 -18.87 13.18 -47.66
N ASP A 63 -20.04 12.74 -47.18
CA ASP A 63 -20.94 13.53 -46.34
C ASP A 63 -20.32 13.82 -44.96
N PRO A 64 -20.04 15.09 -44.60
CA PRO A 64 -19.45 15.46 -43.32
C PRO A 64 -20.31 15.10 -42.10
N THR A 65 -21.63 15.02 -42.25
CA THR A 65 -22.55 14.73 -41.13
C THR A 65 -22.54 13.25 -40.71
N ARG A 66 -21.99 12.38 -41.56
CA ARG A 66 -21.84 10.94 -41.29
C ARG A 66 -20.49 10.58 -40.67
N ARG A 67 -19.59 11.55 -40.56
CA ARG A 67 -18.27 11.35 -39.92
C ARG A 67 -18.46 11.31 -38.40
N PRO A 68 -17.76 10.40 -37.69
CA PRO A 68 -17.80 10.36 -36.23
C PRO A 68 -17.16 11.62 -35.64
N SER A 69 -17.55 11.98 -34.42
CA SER A 69 -16.81 12.96 -33.63
C SER A 69 -15.52 12.35 -33.07
N ALA A 70 -14.60 13.20 -32.58
CA ALA A 70 -13.42 12.73 -31.88
C ALA A 70 -13.77 11.88 -30.66
N GLN A 71 -14.86 12.22 -29.95
CA GLN A 71 -15.34 11.46 -28.81
C GLN A 71 -15.83 10.07 -29.24
N ASP A 72 -16.58 9.96 -30.34
CA ASP A 72 -17.05 8.66 -30.85
C ASP A 72 -15.89 7.74 -31.26
N LEU A 73 -14.77 8.31 -31.73
CA LEU A 73 -13.56 7.56 -32.05
C LEU A 73 -12.87 7.05 -30.78
N LEU A 74 -12.70 7.92 -29.77
CA LEU A 74 -12.13 7.54 -28.46
C LEU A 74 -12.98 6.49 -27.75
N ASP A 75 -14.30 6.53 -27.93
CA ASP A 75 -15.24 5.57 -27.35
C ASP A 75 -15.35 4.25 -28.11
N SER A 76 -14.68 4.11 -29.25
CA SER A 76 -14.64 2.87 -30.02
C SER A 76 -13.91 1.75 -29.27
N GLU A 77 -14.34 0.51 -29.48
CA GLU A 77 -13.72 -0.68 -28.88
C GLU A 77 -12.21 -0.75 -29.15
N ILE A 78 -11.76 -0.40 -30.36
CA ILE A 78 -10.34 -0.45 -30.71
C ILE A 78 -9.51 0.57 -29.93
N MET A 79 -10.02 1.79 -29.72
CA MET A 79 -9.31 2.81 -28.94
C MET A 79 -9.28 2.46 -27.45
N LYS A 80 -10.41 1.99 -26.90
CA LYS A 80 -10.48 1.51 -25.51
C LYS A 80 -9.56 0.32 -25.24
N MET A 81 -9.43 -0.61 -26.19
CA MET A 81 -8.52 -1.74 -26.08
C MET A 81 -7.05 -1.30 -26.11
N GLN A 82 -6.68 -0.32 -26.94
CA GLN A 82 -5.31 0.17 -27.00
C GLN A 82 -4.93 0.97 -25.74
N SER A 83 -5.82 1.85 -25.27
CA SER A 83 -5.57 2.58 -24.02
C SER A 83 -5.41 1.65 -22.82
N GLY A 84 -6.22 0.58 -22.74
CA GLY A 84 -6.07 -0.43 -21.69
C GLY A 84 -4.73 -1.15 -21.74
N LYS A 85 -4.24 -1.51 -22.95
CA LYS A 85 -2.93 -2.15 -23.12
C LYS A 85 -1.77 -1.25 -22.72
N GLU A 86 -1.79 0.02 -23.12
CA GLU A 86 -0.74 0.98 -22.75
C GLU A 86 -0.69 1.19 -21.22
N GLU A 87 -1.85 1.33 -20.57
CA GLU A 87 -1.91 1.41 -19.11
C GLU A 87 -1.41 0.14 -18.41
N ASP A 88 -1.75 -1.04 -18.94
CA ASP A 88 -1.31 -2.32 -18.38
C ASP A 88 0.19 -2.54 -18.56
N GLU A 89 0.75 -2.19 -19.74
CA GLU A 89 2.20 -2.21 -19.99
C GLU A 89 2.96 -1.23 -19.08
N GLU A 90 2.44 -0.02 -18.88
CA GLU A 90 3.05 0.95 -17.96
C GLU A 90 3.03 0.45 -16.50
N LYS A 91 1.93 -0.15 -16.05
CA LYS A 91 1.82 -0.77 -14.73
C LYS A 91 2.80 -1.92 -14.57
N GLU A 92 2.92 -2.79 -15.58
CA GLU A 92 3.84 -3.92 -15.56
C GLU A 92 5.30 -3.45 -15.48
N ILE A 93 5.68 -2.44 -16.27
CA ILE A 93 7.01 -1.81 -16.21
C ILE A 93 7.26 -1.18 -14.83
N HIS A 94 6.25 -0.53 -14.23
CA HIS A 94 6.37 0.04 -12.89
C HIS A 94 6.58 -1.03 -11.82
N LEU A 95 5.81 -2.13 -11.90
CA LEU A 95 5.89 -3.26 -10.99
C LEU A 95 7.24 -3.98 -11.09
N GLU A 96 7.76 -4.18 -12.29
CA GLU A 96 9.06 -4.82 -12.49
C GLU A 96 10.20 -3.97 -11.92
N LYS A 97 10.14 -2.64 -12.11
CA LYS A 97 11.09 -1.70 -11.47
C LYS A 97 11.00 -1.78 -9.95
N LEU A 98 9.78 -1.84 -9.41
CA LEU A 98 9.57 -1.96 -7.96
C LEU A 98 10.14 -3.28 -7.42
N ARG A 99 9.87 -4.38 -8.12
CA ARG A 99 10.37 -5.71 -7.80
C ARG A 99 11.89 -5.74 -7.74
N SER A 100 12.56 -5.21 -8.76
CA SER A 100 14.03 -5.10 -8.81
C SER A 100 14.61 -4.34 -7.61
N ILE A 101 13.97 -3.24 -7.19
CA ILE A 101 14.39 -2.48 -6.00
C ILE A 101 14.24 -3.34 -4.73
N LEU A 102 13.11 -4.03 -4.58
CA LEU A 102 12.83 -4.85 -3.40
C LEU A 102 13.74 -6.09 -3.33
N GLU A 103 14.11 -6.67 -4.48
CA GLU A 103 15.09 -7.76 -4.59
C GLU A 103 16.48 -7.32 -4.11
N SER A 104 16.92 -6.11 -4.46
CA SER A 104 18.13 -5.52 -3.89
C SER A 104 18.03 -5.31 -2.38
N VAL A 105 16.88 -4.85 -1.88
CA VAL A 105 16.66 -4.64 -0.44
C VAL A 105 16.76 -5.96 0.33
N ILE A 106 16.08 -7.02 -0.13
CA ILE A 106 16.10 -8.30 0.56
C ILE A 106 17.49 -8.96 0.52
N GLN A 107 18.23 -8.80 -0.58
CA GLN A 107 19.60 -9.32 -0.69
C GLN A 107 20.50 -8.71 0.40
N ASP A 108 20.39 -7.41 0.64
CA ASP A 108 21.17 -6.73 1.66
C ASP A 108 20.73 -7.12 3.08
N LEU A 109 19.42 -7.15 3.35
CA LEU A 109 18.87 -7.52 4.66
C LEU A 109 19.24 -8.95 5.09
N ARG A 110 19.43 -9.86 4.13
CA ARG A 110 19.84 -11.25 4.38
C ARG A 110 21.34 -11.42 4.62
N LEU A 111 22.16 -10.37 4.48
CA LEU A 111 23.59 -10.48 4.76
C LEU A 111 23.82 -10.87 6.24
N PRO A 112 24.61 -11.92 6.50
CA PRO A 112 24.82 -12.43 7.85
C PRO A 112 25.60 -11.44 8.70
N TYR A 113 25.10 -11.11 9.89
CA TYR A 113 25.71 -10.10 10.77
C TYR A 113 26.86 -10.70 11.61
N ILE A 114 27.94 -11.12 10.93
CA ILE A 114 29.09 -11.82 11.52
C ILE A 114 30.41 -11.11 11.21
N GLY A 115 31.48 -11.51 11.92
CA GLY A 115 32.83 -10.97 11.71
C GLY A 115 33.23 -9.90 12.72
N THR A 116 34.30 -9.18 12.38
CA THR A 116 34.88 -8.09 13.18
C THR A 116 33.91 -6.91 13.29
N ARG A 117 34.17 -5.99 14.22
CA ARG A 117 33.39 -4.76 14.37
C ARG A 117 33.28 -3.99 13.04
N HIS A 118 34.41 -3.81 12.34
CA HIS A 118 34.42 -3.13 11.05
C HIS A 118 33.57 -3.83 9.98
N GLN A 119 33.62 -5.17 9.91
CA GLN A 119 32.79 -5.95 8.98
C GLN A 119 31.30 -5.83 9.31
N LYS A 120 30.94 -5.90 10.60
CA LYS A 120 29.56 -5.69 11.07
C LYS A 120 29.06 -4.29 10.74
N ASP A 121 29.88 -3.26 10.94
CA ASP A 121 29.54 -1.87 10.61
C ASP A 121 29.26 -1.70 9.11
N GLN A 122 30.08 -2.31 8.24
CA GLN A 122 29.85 -2.30 6.78
C GLN A 122 28.53 -2.98 6.40
N ILE A 123 28.23 -4.14 7.00
CA ILE A 123 26.99 -4.88 6.75
C ILE A 123 25.78 -4.07 7.21
N GLN A 124 25.87 -3.47 8.40
CA GLN A 124 24.83 -2.61 8.95
C GLN A 124 24.56 -1.40 8.04
N GLN A 125 25.60 -0.70 7.60
CA GLN A 125 25.46 0.44 6.70
C GLN A 125 24.74 0.07 5.39
N LYS A 126 25.07 -1.08 4.82
CA LYS A 126 24.42 -1.56 3.59
C LYS A 126 22.93 -1.84 3.82
N GLN A 127 22.61 -2.56 4.89
CA GLN A 127 21.25 -2.90 5.26
C GLN A 127 20.40 -1.68 5.62
N GLU A 128 20.95 -0.74 6.38
CA GLU A 128 20.29 0.51 6.71
C GLU A 128 20.09 1.38 5.47
N GLY A 129 21.05 1.39 4.54
CA GLY A 129 20.91 2.03 3.24
C GLY A 129 19.68 1.49 2.49
N SER A 130 19.48 0.19 2.51
CA SER A 130 18.33 -0.49 1.90
C SER A 130 17.02 -0.20 2.63
N CYS A 131 17.03 -0.16 3.96
CA CYS A 131 15.90 0.28 4.77
C CYS A 131 15.51 1.74 4.47
N ARG A 132 16.48 2.65 4.33
CA ARG A 132 16.22 4.06 3.97
C ARG A 132 15.57 4.18 2.59
N ARG A 133 15.97 3.35 1.61
CA ARG A 133 15.31 3.30 0.30
C ARG A 133 13.86 2.84 0.44
N LEU A 134 13.62 1.79 1.24
CA LEU A 134 12.27 1.27 1.51
C LEU A 134 11.37 2.32 2.20
N ILE A 135 11.88 2.96 3.25
CA ILE A 135 11.19 4.06 3.96
C ILE A 135 10.80 5.16 2.98
N LYS A 136 11.75 5.64 2.17
CA LYS A 136 11.48 6.70 1.18
C LYS A 136 10.39 6.30 0.18
N LYS A 137 10.31 5.02 -0.20
CA LYS A 137 9.28 4.53 -1.11
C LYS A 137 7.89 4.54 -0.45
N LEU A 138 7.79 4.07 0.79
CA LEU A 138 6.54 3.70 1.45
C LEU A 138 5.95 4.73 2.43
N ARG A 139 6.78 5.63 2.97
CA ARG A 139 6.37 6.57 4.02
C ARG A 139 5.24 7.47 3.51
N ASN A 140 4.16 7.53 4.29
CA ASN A 140 2.97 8.36 4.03
C ASN A 140 2.28 8.08 2.68
N LYS A 141 2.40 6.85 2.14
CA LYS A 141 1.74 6.44 0.90
C LYS A 141 0.83 5.25 1.11
N GLU A 142 -0.38 5.35 0.56
CA GLU A 142 -1.32 4.24 0.43
C GLU A 142 -0.93 3.40 -0.78
N ASP A 143 0.05 2.52 -0.59
CA ASP A 143 0.63 1.65 -1.62
C ASP A 143 0.52 0.18 -1.19
N ASP A 144 -0.71 -0.34 -1.20
CA ASP A 144 -0.99 -1.72 -0.80
C ASP A 144 -0.36 -2.74 -1.75
N GLU A 145 -0.26 -2.43 -3.04
CA GLU A 145 0.38 -3.29 -4.03
C GLU A 145 1.87 -3.44 -3.75
N GLY A 146 2.57 -2.32 -3.54
CA GLY A 146 3.99 -2.33 -3.16
C GLY A 146 4.23 -3.01 -1.81
N ARG A 147 3.34 -2.84 -0.83
CA ARG A 147 3.41 -3.55 0.46
C ARG A 147 3.21 -5.05 0.29
N ARG A 148 2.22 -5.47 -0.51
CA ARG A 148 1.97 -6.88 -0.81
C ARG A 148 3.20 -7.53 -1.42
N LEU A 149 3.81 -6.88 -2.42
CA LEU A 149 5.04 -7.36 -3.03
C LEU A 149 6.20 -7.41 -2.03
N THR A 150 6.31 -6.42 -1.15
CA THR A 150 7.32 -6.37 -0.08
C THR A 150 7.19 -7.55 0.91
N VAL A 151 5.95 -7.90 1.27
CA VAL A 151 5.64 -9.07 2.10
C VAL A 151 5.99 -10.37 1.35
N GLN A 152 5.61 -10.48 0.08
CA GLN A 152 5.84 -11.68 -0.75
C GLN A 152 7.32 -11.96 -0.99
N ILE A 153 8.14 -10.92 -1.22
CA ILE A 153 9.59 -11.06 -1.41
C ILE A 153 10.32 -11.45 -0.10
N GLY A 154 9.68 -11.26 1.06
CA GLY A 154 10.19 -11.68 2.36
C GLY A 154 11.01 -10.61 3.09
N VAL A 155 10.78 -9.34 2.78
CA VAL A 155 11.40 -8.21 3.51
C VAL A 155 10.91 -8.17 4.96
N VAL A 156 9.62 -8.45 5.18
CA VAL A 156 9.04 -8.57 6.53
C VAL A 156 9.76 -9.66 7.32
N ASP A 157 9.90 -10.86 6.75
CA ASP A 157 10.59 -11.98 7.41
C ASP A 157 12.04 -11.64 7.76
N ALA A 158 12.76 -10.94 6.87
CA ALA A 158 14.15 -10.54 7.10
C ALA A 158 14.29 -9.51 8.25
N LEU A 159 13.39 -8.51 8.31
CA LEU A 159 13.38 -7.54 9.40
C LEU A 159 13.02 -8.21 10.74
N LEU A 160 12.02 -9.10 10.76
CA LEU A 160 11.65 -9.86 11.95
C LEU A 160 12.82 -10.75 12.43
N HIS A 161 13.54 -11.40 11.50
CA HIS A 161 14.74 -12.16 11.84
C HIS A 161 15.83 -11.27 12.45
N ILE A 162 16.06 -10.07 11.92
CA ILE A 162 16.99 -9.09 12.53
C ILE A 162 16.56 -8.76 13.96
N PHE A 163 15.29 -8.45 14.19
CA PHE A 163 14.75 -8.13 15.51
C PHE A 163 14.83 -9.29 16.50
N ALA A 164 14.65 -10.53 16.03
CA ALA A 164 14.69 -11.72 16.88
C ALA A 164 16.11 -12.18 17.21
N SER A 165 17.05 -12.08 16.25
CA SER A 165 18.37 -12.73 16.35
C SER A 165 19.50 -11.83 16.85
N ARG A 166 19.39 -10.51 16.69
CA ARG A 166 20.48 -9.58 17.04
C ARG A 166 20.42 -9.09 18.48
N SER A 167 21.57 -8.71 19.05
CA SER A 167 21.58 -7.97 20.33
C SER A 167 20.84 -6.65 20.17
N LEU A 168 20.15 -6.20 21.21
CA LEU A 168 19.31 -5.00 21.15
C LEU A 168 20.13 -3.77 20.73
N GLU A 169 21.36 -3.65 21.23
CA GLU A 169 22.27 -2.53 20.97
C GLU A 169 22.71 -2.40 19.51
N SER A 170 22.54 -3.46 18.71
CA SER A 170 22.87 -3.47 17.28
C SER A 170 21.66 -3.20 16.38
N ILE A 171 20.47 -3.06 16.97
CA ILE A 171 19.25 -2.69 16.25
C ILE A 171 19.15 -1.18 16.28
N THR A 172 19.09 -0.55 15.10
CA THR A 172 18.95 0.90 14.96
C THR A 172 17.52 1.30 14.61
N PRO A 173 17.13 2.58 14.87
CA PRO A 173 15.81 3.09 14.51
C PRO A 173 15.50 2.95 13.01
N THR A 174 16.53 2.86 12.15
CA THR A 174 16.33 2.69 10.71
C THR A 174 15.63 1.37 10.37
N TYR A 175 15.92 0.28 11.10
CA TYR A 175 15.26 -1.01 10.86
C TYR A 175 13.81 -0.99 11.34
N THR A 176 13.56 -0.46 12.53
CA THR A 176 12.22 -0.39 13.12
C THR A 176 11.32 0.56 12.34
N ASN A 177 11.86 1.68 11.86
CA ASN A 177 11.10 2.63 11.07
C ASN A 177 10.70 2.05 9.71
N ALA A 178 11.60 1.28 9.09
CA ALA A 178 11.30 0.55 7.87
C ALA A 178 10.17 -0.46 8.08
N PHE A 179 10.20 -1.21 9.18
CA PHE A 179 9.11 -2.12 9.54
C PHE A 179 7.80 -1.37 9.83
N HIS A 180 7.85 -0.30 10.61
CA HIS A 180 6.69 0.52 10.95
C HIS A 180 6.01 1.06 9.68
N CYS A 181 6.80 1.58 8.74
CA CYS A 181 6.30 2.04 7.45
C CYS A 181 5.61 0.93 6.64
N LEU A 182 5.85 -0.36 6.87
CA LEU A 182 5.12 -1.46 6.22
C LEU A 182 3.70 -1.63 6.79
N THR A 183 3.49 -1.18 8.02
CA THR A 183 2.22 -1.33 8.75
C THR A 183 1.28 -0.13 8.61
N VAL A 184 1.75 1.00 8.06
CA VAL A 184 0.95 2.23 7.90
C VAL A 184 1.46 3.17 6.78
N PRO A 185 0.56 3.83 6.02
CA PRO A 185 -0.86 3.51 5.87
C PRO A 185 -1.03 2.29 4.95
N CYS A 186 -1.89 1.34 5.35
CA CYS A 186 -2.22 0.14 4.58
C CYS A 186 -3.61 -0.42 4.94
N SER A 187 -4.15 -1.31 4.11
CA SER A 187 -5.40 -2.02 4.37
C SER A 187 -5.29 -3.13 5.42
N ASN A 188 -6.44 -3.65 5.85
CA ASN A 188 -6.49 -4.78 6.79
C ASN A 188 -5.98 -6.08 6.15
N GLU A 189 -6.09 -6.23 4.84
CA GLU A 189 -5.54 -7.35 4.09
C GLU A 189 -4.02 -7.40 4.19
N ILE A 190 -3.34 -6.24 4.07
CA ILE A 190 -1.88 -6.15 4.23
C ILE A 190 -1.49 -6.42 5.69
N ARG A 191 -2.19 -5.83 6.66
CA ARG A 191 -1.97 -6.12 8.09
C ARG A 191 -2.11 -7.60 8.40
N GLN A 192 -3.11 -8.27 7.83
CA GLN A 192 -3.33 -9.71 7.99
C GLN A 192 -2.16 -10.52 7.41
N GLN A 193 -1.64 -10.14 6.24
CA GLN A 193 -0.46 -10.80 5.65
C GLN A 193 0.79 -10.62 6.51
N ILE A 194 0.99 -9.44 7.12
CA ILE A 194 2.10 -9.18 8.04
C ILE A 194 1.91 -9.99 9.34
N TYR A 195 0.69 -10.05 9.88
CA TYR A 195 0.35 -10.86 11.04
C TYR A 195 0.69 -12.34 10.85
N LEU A 196 0.40 -12.90 9.66
CA LEU A 196 0.75 -14.28 9.31
C LEU A 196 2.27 -14.56 9.28
N LYS A 197 3.13 -13.53 9.39
CA LYS A 197 4.58 -13.66 9.56
C LYS A 197 5.03 -13.80 11.03
N ASN A 198 4.08 -13.93 11.97
CA ASN A 198 4.31 -14.06 13.41
C ASN A 198 5.18 -12.91 14.00
N PRO A 199 4.79 -11.64 13.81
CA PRO A 199 5.66 -10.50 14.12
C PRO A 199 5.79 -10.22 15.62
N TYR A 200 4.84 -10.67 16.45
CA TYR A 200 4.69 -10.19 17.82
C TYR A 200 5.88 -10.49 18.71
N GLN A 201 6.41 -11.72 18.69
CA GLN A 201 7.55 -12.07 19.54
C GLN A 201 8.76 -11.15 19.30
N ALA A 202 9.06 -10.87 18.04
CA ALA A 202 10.19 -10.03 17.66
C ALA A 202 9.95 -8.56 18.01
N LEU A 203 8.74 -8.04 17.80
CA LEU A 203 8.37 -6.66 18.13
C LEU A 203 8.29 -6.42 19.63
N ILE A 204 7.72 -7.35 20.40
CA ILE A 204 7.62 -7.28 21.86
C ILE A 204 9.01 -7.22 22.50
N ARG A 205 9.99 -7.95 21.94
CA ARG A 205 11.39 -7.88 22.38
C ARG A 205 11.99 -6.47 22.26
N LEU A 206 11.58 -5.69 21.26
CA LEU A 206 12.08 -4.32 21.06
C LEU A 206 11.54 -3.33 22.11
N LEU A 207 10.47 -3.66 22.83
CA LEU A 207 9.94 -2.79 23.87
C LEU A 207 10.91 -2.62 25.05
N ASP A 208 11.84 -3.57 25.23
CA ASP A 208 12.89 -3.52 26.24
C ASP A 208 14.09 -2.62 25.83
N HIS A 209 14.05 -2.03 24.63
CA HIS A 209 15.10 -1.14 24.15
C HIS A 209 15.11 0.21 24.90
N SER A 210 16.29 0.84 24.97
CA SER A 210 16.50 2.13 25.64
C SER A 210 16.18 3.34 24.77
N ASP A 211 16.41 3.22 23.45
CA ASP A 211 16.07 4.22 22.44
C ASP A 211 14.56 4.39 22.25
N GLU A 212 14.09 5.63 22.33
CA GLU A 212 12.68 6.01 22.25
C GLU A 212 12.06 5.73 20.88
N ASP A 213 12.79 5.94 19.78
CA ASP A 213 12.28 5.77 18.42
C ASP A 213 12.03 4.30 18.14
N ILE A 214 12.96 3.42 18.52
CA ILE A 214 12.82 1.96 18.39
C ILE A 214 11.59 1.46 19.15
N VAL A 215 11.42 1.92 20.39
CA VAL A 215 10.27 1.53 21.23
C VAL A 215 8.96 2.03 20.64
N SER A 216 8.94 3.27 20.15
CA SER A 216 7.75 3.89 19.54
C SER A 216 7.35 3.20 18.23
N ASP A 217 8.32 2.92 17.35
CA ASP A 217 8.10 2.16 16.12
C ASP A 217 7.57 0.76 16.42
N ALA A 218 8.11 0.08 17.44
CA ALA A 218 7.72 -1.27 17.82
C ALA A 218 6.27 -1.31 18.35
N ILE A 219 5.92 -0.49 19.34
CA ILE A 219 4.56 -0.46 19.88
C ILE A 219 3.54 0.03 18.85
N GLY A 220 3.93 1.00 18.02
CA GLY A 220 3.12 1.48 16.89
C GLY A 220 2.89 0.38 15.84
N SER A 221 3.90 -0.44 15.55
CA SER A 221 3.75 -1.58 14.64
C SER A 221 2.82 -2.66 15.21
N ILE A 222 2.97 -3.00 16.50
CA ILE A 222 2.06 -3.92 17.21
C ILE A 222 0.63 -3.41 17.12
N TYR A 223 0.43 -2.12 17.44
CA TYR A 223 -0.86 -1.43 17.34
C TYR A 223 -1.45 -1.54 15.93
N ASN A 224 -0.65 -1.23 14.90
CA ASN A 224 -1.14 -1.24 13.52
C ASN A 224 -1.56 -2.64 13.08
N ILE A 225 -0.81 -3.68 13.46
CA ILE A 225 -1.09 -5.07 13.07
C ILE A 225 -2.36 -5.58 13.75
N GLN A 226 -2.58 -5.29 15.03
CA GLN A 226 -3.80 -5.78 15.72
C GLN A 226 -5.11 -5.20 15.15
N LEU A 227 -5.06 -4.07 14.41
CA LEU A 227 -6.28 -3.46 13.86
C LEU A 227 -7.03 -4.39 12.90
N CYS A 228 -6.35 -5.28 12.16
CA CYS A 228 -7.05 -6.25 11.31
C CYS A 228 -7.86 -7.27 12.11
N GLY A 229 -7.52 -7.48 13.39
CA GLY A 229 -8.28 -8.32 14.32
C GLY A 229 -9.73 -7.85 14.53
N PHE A 230 -10.01 -6.55 14.36
CA PHE A 230 -11.38 -6.01 14.42
C PHE A 230 -12.23 -6.34 13.20
N SER A 231 -11.59 -6.61 12.05
CA SER A 231 -12.30 -7.04 10.83
C SER A 231 -12.47 -8.55 10.72
N THR A 232 -11.72 -9.35 11.48
CA THR A 232 -11.77 -10.82 11.38
C THR A 232 -12.69 -11.48 12.39
N THR A 233 -13.22 -10.74 13.37
CA THR A 233 -14.06 -11.27 14.46
C THR A 233 -15.17 -10.30 14.82
N LEU A 234 -16.26 -10.83 15.39
CA LEU A 234 -17.39 -10.01 15.82
C LEU A 234 -17.00 -9.12 17.00
N SER A 235 -17.69 -8.00 17.08
CA SER A 235 -17.43 -6.98 18.10
C SER A 235 -17.75 -7.43 19.55
N THR A 236 -18.47 -8.55 19.68
CA THR A 236 -18.82 -9.24 20.93
C THR A 236 -17.85 -10.36 21.31
N GLU A 237 -16.94 -10.73 20.41
CA GLU A 237 -15.93 -11.77 20.64
C GLU A 237 -14.65 -11.16 21.22
N GLN A 238 -13.84 -12.00 21.84
CA GLN A 238 -12.52 -11.59 22.33
C GLN A 238 -11.60 -11.21 21.17
N HIS A 239 -10.57 -10.39 21.44
CA HIS A 239 -9.64 -9.97 20.39
C HIS A 239 -8.83 -11.18 19.88
N PRO A 240 -8.79 -11.46 18.56
CA PRO A 240 -8.20 -12.69 18.03
C PRO A 240 -6.69 -12.78 18.26
N HIS A 241 -6.00 -11.63 18.36
CA HIS A 241 -4.55 -11.59 18.53
C HIS A 241 -4.10 -11.61 20.00
N TYR A 242 -5.02 -11.72 20.97
CA TYR A 242 -4.66 -11.67 22.39
C TYR A 242 -3.68 -12.78 22.77
N GLU A 243 -4.01 -14.04 22.44
CA GLU A 243 -3.23 -15.20 22.89
C GLU A 243 -1.80 -15.14 22.37
N GLU A 244 -1.60 -14.74 21.10
CA GLU A 244 -0.27 -14.61 20.51
C GLU A 244 0.58 -13.51 21.14
N ILE A 245 -0.05 -12.39 21.53
CA ILE A 245 0.65 -11.31 22.24
C ILE A 245 0.92 -11.69 23.69
N ALA A 246 0.05 -12.49 24.32
CA ALA A 246 0.21 -12.93 25.70
C ALA A 246 1.38 -13.92 25.88
N VAL A 247 1.81 -14.59 24.80
CA VAL A 247 3.02 -15.43 24.81
C VAL A 247 4.24 -14.63 25.29
N ASN A 248 5.11 -15.26 26.09
CA ASN A 248 6.36 -14.67 26.59
C ASN A 248 6.17 -13.32 27.31
N GLU A 249 5.13 -13.20 28.13
CA GLU A 249 4.85 -12.02 28.97
C GLU A 249 4.63 -10.74 28.15
N GLY A 250 4.12 -10.85 26.92
CA GLY A 250 3.99 -9.69 26.05
C GLY A 250 2.98 -8.65 26.55
N ILE A 251 1.91 -9.07 27.23
CA ILE A 251 0.95 -8.15 27.86
C ILE A 251 1.63 -7.37 28.99
N GLU A 252 2.40 -8.04 29.83
CA GLU A 252 3.16 -7.46 30.93
C GLU A 252 4.25 -6.52 30.40
N LYS A 253 4.92 -6.87 29.30
CA LYS A 253 5.92 -6.00 28.66
C LYS A 253 5.31 -4.73 28.09
N ILE A 254 4.14 -4.80 27.45
CA ILE A 254 3.42 -3.62 26.98
C ILE A 254 2.98 -2.76 28.17
N PHE A 255 2.53 -3.36 29.27
CA PHE A 255 2.17 -2.64 30.47
C PHE A 255 3.39 -1.97 31.15
N ASN A 256 4.51 -2.68 31.24
CA ASN A 256 5.77 -2.13 31.75
C ASN A 256 6.25 -0.95 30.89
N LEU A 257 6.10 -1.00 29.57
CA LEU A 257 6.37 0.14 28.70
C LEU A 257 5.47 1.34 29.03
N PHE A 258 4.17 1.10 29.19
CA PHE A 258 3.23 2.14 29.62
C PHE A 258 3.66 2.80 30.94
N GLN A 259 4.11 2.00 31.92
CA GLN A 259 4.57 2.50 33.22
C GLN A 259 5.90 3.25 33.14
N ARG A 260 6.84 2.80 32.29
CA ARG A 260 8.12 3.47 32.04
C ARG A 260 7.96 4.87 31.48
N ASN A 261 6.85 5.16 30.78
CA ASN A 261 6.52 6.48 30.25
C ASN A 261 7.67 7.10 29.43
N VAL A 262 8.28 6.30 28.55
CA VAL A 262 9.44 6.71 27.73
C VAL A 262 9.10 7.93 26.88
N SER A 263 7.90 7.93 26.29
CA SER A 263 7.36 9.07 25.54
C SER A 263 5.84 9.11 25.62
N LYS A 264 5.25 10.29 25.36
CA LYS A 264 3.78 10.42 25.28
C LYS A 264 3.20 9.46 24.24
N THR A 265 3.81 9.42 23.05
CA THR A 265 3.37 8.56 21.94
C THR A 265 3.40 7.08 22.32
N SER A 266 4.52 6.60 22.87
CA SER A 266 4.64 5.19 23.25
C SER A 266 3.70 4.80 24.39
N LYS A 267 3.51 5.69 25.38
CA LYS A 267 2.58 5.47 26.49
C LYS A 267 1.12 5.44 26.04
N ASP A 268 0.71 6.41 25.22
CA ASP A 268 -0.64 6.48 24.68
C ASP A 268 -0.93 5.24 23.84
N CYS A 269 -0.01 4.89 22.94
CA CYS A 269 -0.10 3.70 22.09
C CYS A 269 -0.18 2.41 22.91
N ALA A 270 0.67 2.23 23.93
CA ALA A 270 0.63 1.07 24.81
C ALA A 270 -0.72 0.93 25.55
N SER A 271 -1.27 2.04 26.05
CA SER A 271 -2.57 2.03 26.72
C SER A 271 -3.72 1.64 25.79
N ILE A 272 -3.69 2.15 24.56
CA ILE A 272 -4.66 1.84 23.51
C ILE A 272 -4.53 0.38 23.07
N CYS A 273 -3.30 -0.12 22.89
CA CYS A 273 -3.02 -1.52 22.60
C CYS A 273 -3.69 -2.44 23.63
N LEU A 274 -3.41 -2.22 24.91
CA LEU A 274 -4.00 -3.03 25.98
C LEU A 274 -5.53 -2.92 25.99
N GLY A 275 -6.09 -1.72 25.83
CA GLY A 275 -7.54 -1.54 25.78
C GLY A 275 -8.22 -2.29 24.61
N HIS A 276 -7.58 -2.37 23.45
CA HIS A 276 -8.06 -3.15 22.31
C HIS A 276 -7.90 -4.67 22.52
N LEU A 277 -6.76 -5.13 23.05
CA LEU A 277 -6.50 -6.55 23.27
C LEU A 277 -7.47 -7.16 24.28
N PHE A 278 -7.80 -6.42 25.33
CA PHE A 278 -8.75 -6.86 26.35
C PHE A 278 -10.23 -6.68 25.93
N ARG A 279 -10.52 -6.56 24.63
CA ARG A 279 -11.89 -6.56 24.11
C ARG A 279 -12.66 -7.78 24.62
N CYS A 280 -13.79 -7.56 25.28
CA CYS A 280 -14.64 -8.61 25.86
C CYS A 280 -13.88 -9.58 26.80
N ARG A 281 -12.75 -9.15 27.39
CA ARG A 281 -11.91 -9.92 28.30
C ARG A 281 -11.66 -9.13 29.60
N GLU A 282 -11.48 -9.84 30.70
CA GLU A 282 -11.20 -9.22 32.00
C GLU A 282 -9.71 -8.95 32.17
N ILE A 283 -9.38 -7.72 32.59
CA ILE A 283 -8.07 -7.41 33.12
C ILE A 283 -8.11 -7.79 34.61
N THR A 284 -7.55 -8.96 34.93
CA THR A 284 -7.49 -9.50 36.29
C THR A 284 -6.49 -8.75 37.18
N ASN A 285 -5.44 -8.17 36.59
CA ASN A 285 -4.51 -7.32 37.30
C ASN A 285 -5.15 -5.96 37.62
N GLU A 286 -5.52 -5.77 38.88
CA GLU A 286 -6.16 -4.56 39.42
C GLU A 286 -5.40 -3.27 39.10
N LEU A 287 -4.07 -3.30 39.25
CA LEU A 287 -3.21 -2.14 38.99
C LEU A 287 -3.26 -1.75 37.51
N MET A 288 -3.05 -2.73 36.63
CA MET A 288 -3.11 -2.54 35.18
C MET A 288 -4.48 -2.01 34.76
N ARG A 289 -5.55 -2.64 35.25
CA ARG A 289 -6.92 -2.23 34.93
C ARG A 289 -7.16 -0.77 35.29
N ARG A 290 -6.80 -0.37 36.52
CA ARG A 290 -6.99 0.99 37.02
C ARG A 290 -6.20 2.00 36.21
N GLU A 291 -4.91 1.77 36.01
CA GLU A 291 -4.02 2.74 35.34
C GLU A 291 -4.34 2.89 33.85
N ILE A 292 -4.63 1.80 33.15
CA ILE A 292 -4.98 1.82 31.73
C ILE A 292 -6.33 2.52 31.51
N ILE A 293 -7.36 2.19 32.30
CA ILE A 293 -8.67 2.86 32.19
C ILE A 293 -8.53 4.34 32.50
N PHE A 294 -7.81 4.70 33.57
CA PHE A 294 -7.60 6.10 33.94
C PHE A 294 -6.91 6.87 32.80
N HIS A 295 -5.81 6.34 32.27
CA HIS A 295 -5.08 7.01 31.19
C HIS A 295 -5.94 7.15 29.94
N LEU A 296 -6.64 6.09 29.51
CA LEU A 296 -7.54 6.14 28.36
C LEU A 296 -8.65 7.20 28.53
N ILE A 297 -9.16 7.41 29.74
CA ILE A 297 -10.13 8.48 30.04
C ILE A 297 -9.49 9.86 29.82
N THR A 298 -8.24 10.07 30.26
CA THR A 298 -7.54 11.36 30.03
C THR A 298 -7.35 11.66 28.54
N LEU A 299 -7.21 10.62 27.70
CA LEU A 299 -7.07 10.77 26.25
C LEU A 299 -8.37 11.17 25.55
N LEU A 300 -9.53 11.16 26.23
CA LEU A 300 -10.79 11.62 25.64
C LEU A 300 -10.84 13.15 25.43
N THR A 301 -9.95 13.88 26.11
CA THR A 301 -9.78 15.33 25.98
C THR A 301 -8.52 15.70 25.21
N ASP A 302 -7.84 14.75 24.58
CA ASP A 302 -6.64 15.02 23.78
C ASP A 302 -6.98 15.92 22.57
N VAL A 303 -6.02 16.79 22.21
CA VAL A 303 -6.13 17.69 21.06
C VAL A 303 -6.08 16.92 19.74
N ASP A 304 -5.39 15.77 19.74
CA ASP A 304 -5.34 14.87 18.61
C ASP A 304 -6.65 14.07 18.52
N ILE A 305 -7.41 14.35 17.46
CA ILE A 305 -8.71 13.73 17.17
C ILE A 305 -8.56 12.21 16.99
N TRP A 306 -7.47 11.75 16.39
CA TRP A 306 -7.22 10.34 16.18
C TRP A 306 -6.97 9.62 17.50
N ILE A 307 -6.13 10.19 18.39
CA ILE A 307 -5.89 9.64 19.73
C ILE A 307 -7.20 9.58 20.53
N LYS A 308 -7.98 10.66 20.51
CA LYS A 308 -9.29 10.74 21.19
C LYS A 308 -10.29 9.68 20.71
N ASN A 309 -10.42 9.49 19.41
CA ASN A 309 -11.35 8.51 18.87
C ASN A 309 -10.89 7.08 19.14
N THR A 310 -9.58 6.83 19.05
CA THR A 310 -9.00 5.52 19.29
C THR A 310 -9.08 5.13 20.77
N SER A 311 -8.81 6.06 21.70
CA SER A 311 -8.97 5.82 23.13
C SER A 311 -10.43 5.53 23.52
N LYS A 312 -11.39 6.23 22.89
CA LYS A 312 -12.83 5.93 23.03
C LYS A 312 -13.17 4.51 22.57
N ASN A 313 -12.61 4.05 21.45
CA ASN A 313 -12.79 2.69 20.95
C ASN A 313 -12.18 1.64 21.88
N ALA A 314 -11.01 1.93 22.45
CA ALA A 314 -10.38 1.09 23.48
C ALA A 314 -11.25 0.96 24.74
N LEU A 315 -11.77 2.07 25.28
CA LEU A 315 -12.71 2.04 26.41
C LEU A 315 -13.99 1.26 26.09
N ASN A 316 -14.53 1.43 24.89
CA ASN A 316 -15.69 0.66 24.44
C ASN A 316 -15.39 -0.84 24.41
N SER A 317 -14.21 -1.23 23.93
CA SER A 317 -13.76 -2.63 23.86
C SER A 317 -13.68 -3.26 25.25
N LEU A 318 -13.15 -2.53 26.24
CA LEU A 318 -13.11 -2.96 27.64
C LEU A 318 -14.53 -3.09 28.23
N SER A 319 -15.38 -2.07 28.03
CA SER A 319 -16.71 -2.00 28.65
C SER A 319 -17.70 -3.11 28.25
N ARG A 320 -17.41 -3.82 27.16
CA ARG A 320 -18.21 -4.96 26.69
C ARG A 320 -18.01 -6.22 27.52
N ASN A 321 -17.06 -6.21 28.45
CA ASN A 321 -16.95 -7.23 29.46
C ASN A 321 -18.12 -7.16 30.46
N LYS A 322 -18.76 -8.31 30.72
CA LYS A 322 -19.91 -8.43 31.64
C LYS A 322 -19.59 -7.93 33.06
N SER A 323 -18.34 -7.94 33.50
CA SER A 323 -17.92 -7.47 34.83
C SER A 323 -17.82 -5.94 34.97
N ILE A 324 -17.64 -5.16 33.90
CA ILE A 324 -17.50 -3.68 33.99
C ILE A 324 -18.84 -2.97 34.18
N ARG A 325 -19.98 -3.65 33.98
CA ARG A 325 -21.32 -3.06 34.21
C ARG A 325 -21.63 -2.73 35.66
N GLN A 326 -20.83 -3.16 36.63
CA GLN A 326 -21.05 -2.89 38.06
C GLN A 326 -20.55 -1.52 38.55
N PHE A 327 -19.80 -0.76 37.75
CA PHE A 327 -19.26 0.57 38.15
C PHE A 327 -19.99 1.76 37.53
N LYS A 328 -21.19 1.54 36.96
CA LYS A 328 -22.07 2.59 36.40
C LYS A 328 -23.37 2.81 37.21
N GLN A 329 -23.44 2.25 38.41
CA GLN A 329 -24.39 2.67 39.46
C GLN A 329 -23.58 3.24 40.60
#